data_AF-A0A2U3QGN7-F1
#
_entry.id   AF-A0A2U3QGN7-F1
#
_cell.length_a   1.000
_cell.length_b   1.000
_cell.length_c   1.000
_cell.angle_alpha   90.00
_cell.angle_beta   90.00
_cell.angle_gamma   90.00
#
_symmetry.space_group_name_H-M   'P 1'
#
loop_
_entity.id
_entity.type
_entity.pdbx_description
1 polymer ?
#
loop_
_entity_poly.entity_id
_entity_poly.type
_entity_poly.pdbx_seq_one_letter_code
_entity_poly.pdbx_strand_id
1 'polypeptide(L)'
;MHDTRRYKRFKLNDCGINAKMTLFNEVKVIDISIGGISLEASSRLNIGSDYKLKLEGRNTISMRCAVVWCTLGDTRKASRGEVVPIYSAGMQFKDMSIETVTDLQYLIESHKIEEVHSATTNTETENESKKTVGESDNKDVPVIPQEFVDKVEYLYKWHTTMGYYKMLDIKEYAANEQIRYAYLRKVNELHPDKFPSASDDLKQKLNAILAYLNAAYSTLGDLQEREKYDRMHIRRTKL
;
A
#
# COMPACT_ATOMS: atom_id res chain seq x y z
N MET A 1 -0.94 -17.96 21.85
CA MET A 1 -1.86 -16.93 21.31
C MET A 1 -1.79 -17.03 19.80
N HIS A 2 -2.89 -17.39 19.15
CA HIS A 2 -2.92 -17.50 17.69
C HIS A 2 -2.96 -16.10 17.11
N ASP A 3 -2.09 -15.81 16.15
CA ASP A 3 -2.09 -14.54 15.44
C ASP A 3 -3.35 -14.47 14.57
N THR A 4 -4.36 -13.71 15.00
CA THR A 4 -5.59 -13.47 14.23
C THR A 4 -5.46 -12.26 13.30
N ARG A 5 -4.24 -11.76 13.06
CA ARG A 5 -4.01 -10.57 12.25
C ARG A 5 -4.29 -10.86 10.79
N ARG A 6 -5.19 -10.03 10.26
CA ARG A 6 -5.61 -10.05 8.86
C ARG A 6 -4.59 -9.44 7.90
N TYR A 7 -3.77 -8.49 8.35
CA TYR A 7 -2.80 -7.77 7.53
C TYR A 7 -1.39 -7.88 8.12
N LYS A 8 -0.39 -8.14 7.26
CA LYS A 8 1.02 -8.06 7.64
C LYS A 8 1.35 -6.61 8.03
N ARG A 9 2.08 -6.45 9.13
CA ARG A 9 2.54 -5.14 9.61
C ARG A 9 3.99 -4.93 9.21
N PHE A 10 4.31 -3.68 8.89
CA PHE A 10 5.63 -3.26 8.49
C PHE A 10 6.11 -2.19 9.47
N LYS A 11 7.36 -2.32 9.90
CA LYS A 11 8.07 -1.20 10.53
C LYS A 11 8.40 -0.19 9.45
N LEU A 12 8.24 1.08 9.77
CA LEU A 12 8.63 2.17 8.89
C LEU A 12 10.04 2.61 9.26
N ASN A 13 10.84 3.00 8.26
CA ASN A 13 12.09 3.71 8.49
C ASN A 13 11.78 4.99 9.30
N ASP A 14 12.54 5.24 10.38
CA ASP A 14 12.42 6.44 11.25
C ASP A 14 12.63 7.77 10.49
N CYS A 15 12.96 7.72 9.19
CA CYS A 15 13.52 8.83 8.43
C CYS A 15 12.51 9.63 7.58
N GLY A 16 11.22 9.26 7.49
CA GLY A 16 10.35 9.91 6.48
C GLY A 16 8.86 10.09 6.76
N ILE A 17 8.29 9.51 7.82
CA ILE A 17 6.84 9.55 8.05
C ILE A 17 6.56 10.11 9.44
N ASN A 18 6.02 11.32 9.51
CA ASN A 18 5.58 11.94 10.76
C ASN A 18 4.09 11.67 10.97
N ALA A 19 3.73 11.08 12.10
CA ALA A 19 2.34 10.90 12.48
C ALA A 19 1.91 12.01 13.44
N LYS A 20 0.87 12.75 13.04
CA LYS A 20 0.20 13.72 13.89
C LYS A 20 -1.20 13.27 14.19
N MET A 21 -1.61 13.43 15.44
CA MET A 21 -2.98 13.16 15.86
C MET A 21 -3.57 14.43 16.44
N THR A 22 -4.82 14.71 16.09
CA THR A 22 -5.50 15.91 16.57
C THR A 22 -5.60 15.85 18.09
N LEU A 23 -5.15 16.90 18.80
CA LEU A 23 -5.07 17.02 20.27
C LEU A 23 -3.89 16.31 20.96
N PHE A 24 -2.96 15.67 20.22
CA PHE A 24 -1.79 15.01 20.82
C PHE A 24 -0.50 15.50 20.20
N ASN A 25 0.43 15.95 21.04
CA ASN A 25 1.60 16.71 20.61
C ASN A 25 2.74 15.85 20.04
N GLU A 26 2.82 14.57 20.43
CA GLU A 26 3.90 13.69 19.98
C GLU A 26 3.37 12.27 19.87
N VAL A 27 3.46 11.71 18.66
CA VAL A 27 3.03 10.34 18.36
C VAL A 27 4.13 9.68 17.54
N LYS A 28 4.66 8.56 18.01
CA LYS A 28 5.70 7.80 17.31
C LYS A 28 5.09 6.55 16.69
N VAL A 29 5.25 6.35 15.39
CA VAL A 29 4.76 5.12 14.74
C VAL A 29 5.69 3.96 15.11
N ILE A 30 5.12 2.84 15.52
CA ILE A 30 5.85 1.58 15.79
C ILE A 30 5.81 0.70 14.54
N ASP A 31 4.60 0.42 14.06
CA ASP A 31 4.35 -0.38 12.87
C ASP A 31 3.03 0.02 12.22
N ILE A 32 2.87 -0.31 10.95
CA ILE A 32 1.68 0.03 10.18
C ILE A 32 1.32 -1.08 9.19
N SER A 33 0.04 -1.17 8.85
CA SER A 33 -0.50 -2.01 7.80
C SER A 33 -1.62 -1.25 7.10
N ILE A 34 -2.18 -1.80 6.03
CA ILE A 34 -3.34 -1.19 5.37
C ILE A 34 -4.63 -1.20 6.24
N GLY A 35 -4.66 -2.01 7.31
CA GLY A 35 -5.82 -2.13 8.20
C GLY A 35 -5.72 -1.33 9.49
N GLY A 36 -4.53 -0.83 9.83
CA GLY A 36 -4.32 -0.14 11.09
C GLY A 36 -2.84 0.11 11.39
N ILE A 37 -2.62 0.80 12.51
CA ILE A 37 -1.32 1.31 12.95
C ILE A 37 -1.09 0.99 14.43
N SER A 38 0.15 0.76 14.81
CA SER A 38 0.61 0.81 16.20
C SER A 38 1.48 2.03 16.40
N LEU A 39 1.30 2.70 17.53
CA LEU A 39 2.03 3.92 17.84
C LEU A 39 2.29 4.07 19.34
N GLU A 40 3.22 4.95 19.69
CA GLU A 40 3.46 5.43 21.03
C GLU A 40 2.94 6.87 21.19
N ALA A 41 2.36 7.18 22.34
CA ALA A 41 1.88 8.51 22.68
C ALA A 41 2.21 8.85 24.14
N SER A 42 2.42 10.14 24.43
CA SER A 42 2.67 10.65 25.78
C SER A 42 1.41 10.78 26.65
N SER A 43 0.26 10.34 26.13
CA SER A 43 -1.04 10.39 26.82
C SER A 43 -1.89 9.18 26.45
N ARG A 44 -2.72 8.74 27.39
CA ARG A 44 -3.59 7.58 27.21
C ARG A 44 -4.64 7.87 26.13
N LEU A 45 -4.80 6.94 25.20
CA LEU A 45 -5.88 6.99 24.22
C LEU A 45 -7.08 6.19 24.71
N ASN A 46 -8.28 6.73 24.48
CA ASN A 46 -9.51 6.08 24.91
C ASN A 46 -9.86 4.95 23.95
N ILE A 47 -9.85 3.72 24.46
CA ILE A 47 -10.21 2.52 23.70
C ILE A 47 -11.65 2.67 23.17
N GLY A 48 -11.87 2.31 21.91
CA GLY A 48 -13.13 2.45 21.21
C GLY A 48 -13.41 3.87 20.68
N SER A 49 -12.59 4.86 21.02
CA SER A 49 -12.75 6.22 20.51
C SER A 49 -12.10 6.40 19.13
N ASP A 50 -12.74 7.23 18.31
CA ASP A 50 -12.24 7.63 17.00
C ASP A 50 -11.37 8.88 17.11
N TYR A 51 -10.22 8.84 16.46
CA TYR A 51 -9.30 9.97 16.31
C TYR A 51 -9.00 10.21 14.84
N LYS A 52 -8.63 11.45 14.50
CA LYS A 52 -8.13 11.80 13.17
C LYS A 52 -6.61 11.75 13.19
N LEU A 53 -6.06 10.79 12.44
CA LEU A 53 -4.63 10.63 12.21
C LEU A 53 -4.24 11.34 10.90
N LYS A 54 -3.08 11.97 10.92
CA LYS A 54 -2.40 12.50 9.74
C LYS A 54 -1.03 11.86 9.64
N LEU A 55 -0.74 11.28 8.49
CA LEU A 55 0.58 10.77 8.14
C LEU A 55 1.19 11.74 7.14
N GLU A 56 2.27 12.39 7.53
CA GLU A 56 3.01 13.35 6.72
C GLU A 56 4.25 12.65 6.15
N GLY A 57 4.23 12.37 4.85
CA GLY A 57 5.39 11.95 4.06
C GLY A 57 5.59 12.90 2.88
N ARG A 58 5.78 12.38 1.66
CA ARG A 58 5.76 13.20 0.44
C ARG A 58 4.42 13.92 0.24
N ASN A 59 3.32 13.20 0.52
CA ASN A 59 1.96 13.74 0.59
C ASN A 59 1.43 13.57 2.01
N THR A 60 0.45 14.40 2.39
CA THR A 60 -0.24 14.27 3.68
C THR A 60 -1.49 13.43 3.53
N ILE A 61 -1.54 12.30 4.24
CA ILE A 61 -2.70 11.40 4.28
C ILE A 61 -3.46 11.67 5.57
N SER A 62 -4.78 11.86 5.51
CA SER A 62 -5.60 12.02 6.72
C SER A 62 -6.74 11.00 6.75
N MET A 63 -6.88 10.30 7.87
CA MET A 63 -7.88 9.24 8.04
C MET A 63 -8.43 9.19 9.46
N ARG A 64 -9.65 8.66 9.62
CA ARG A 64 -10.21 8.32 10.92
C ARG A 64 -9.70 6.95 11.37
N CYS A 65 -9.44 6.82 12.66
CA CYS A 65 -8.96 5.59 13.25
C CYS A 65 -9.52 5.37 14.66
N ALA A 66 -10.04 4.17 14.90
CA ALA A 66 -10.59 3.75 16.18
C ALA A 66 -9.51 3.06 17.02
N VAL A 67 -9.40 3.39 18.30
CA VAL A 67 -8.45 2.73 19.21
C VAL A 67 -8.95 1.32 19.55
N VAL A 68 -8.15 0.30 19.26
CA VAL A 68 -8.46 -1.11 19.55
C VAL A 68 -7.90 -1.53 20.91
N TRP A 69 -6.72 -1.02 21.26
CA TRP A 69 -6.08 -1.26 22.56
C TRP A 69 -5.13 -0.11 22.91
N CYS A 70 -4.88 0.09 24.20
CA CYS A 70 -3.92 1.06 24.72
C CYS A 70 -3.34 0.54 26.04
N THR A 71 -2.02 0.48 26.13
CA THR A 71 -1.28 -0.04 27.29
C THR A 71 -0.20 0.94 27.70
N LEU A 72 -0.02 1.16 29.01
CA LEU A 72 1.15 1.88 29.52
C LEU A 72 2.38 0.99 29.33
N GLY A 73 3.36 1.47 28.57
CA GLY A 73 4.57 0.71 28.26
C GLY A 73 5.73 1.11 29.16
N ASP A 74 6.10 2.40 29.14
CA ASP A 74 7.30 2.91 29.80
C ASP A 74 7.08 4.35 30.32
N THR A 75 8.12 4.96 30.88
CA THR A 75 8.16 6.37 31.24
C THR A 75 9.44 7.02 30.73
N ARG A 76 9.32 8.23 30.15
CA ARG A 76 10.45 9.03 29.67
C ARG A 76 10.77 10.13 30.67
N LYS A 77 12.04 10.34 31.00
CA LYS A 77 12.48 11.54 31.72
C LYS A 77 12.58 12.71 30.74
N ALA A 78 11.80 13.76 30.97
CA ALA A 78 11.91 15.02 30.24
C ALA A 78 13.10 15.85 30.75
N SER A 79 13.47 16.88 29.99
CA SER A 79 14.64 17.76 30.24
C SER A 79 14.66 18.46 31.61
N ARG A 80 13.53 18.52 32.31
CA ARG A 80 13.39 19.09 33.66
C ARG A 80 13.29 18.06 34.79
N GLY A 81 13.52 16.78 34.49
CA GLY A 81 13.38 15.68 35.46
C GLY A 81 11.94 15.18 35.65
N GLU A 82 10.97 15.76 34.93
CA GLU A 82 9.59 15.27 34.90
C GLU A 82 9.53 13.88 34.26
N VAL A 83 8.76 12.97 34.87
CA VAL A 83 8.53 11.62 34.38
C VAL A 83 7.24 11.62 33.55
N VAL A 84 7.36 11.42 32.24
CA VAL A 84 6.25 11.42 31.29
C VAL A 84 5.89 9.98 30.91
N PRO A 85 4.65 9.52 31.05
CA PRO A 85 4.25 8.17 30.64
C PRO A 85 4.31 8.00 29.11
N ILE A 86 4.71 6.81 28.65
CA ILE A 86 4.66 6.39 27.26
C ILE A 86 3.64 5.26 27.14
N TYR A 87 2.59 5.51 26.37
CA TYR A 87 1.55 4.54 26.05
C TYR A 87 1.80 3.96 24.67
N SER A 88 1.70 2.65 24.53
CA SER A 88 1.54 2.02 23.22
C SER A 88 0.05 1.85 22.93
N ALA A 89 -0.36 2.12 21.69
CA ALA A 89 -1.74 1.95 21.26
C ALA A 89 -1.81 1.36 19.85
N GLY A 90 -2.78 0.48 19.65
CA GLY A 90 -3.14 -0.06 18.34
C GLY A 90 -4.46 0.53 17.88
N MET A 91 -4.48 1.04 16.65
CA MET A 91 -5.63 1.71 16.06
C MET A 91 -6.01 1.06 14.74
N GLN A 92 -7.32 0.92 14.49
CA GLN A 92 -7.89 0.42 13.25
C GLN A 92 -8.36 1.59 12.39
N PHE A 93 -8.00 1.59 11.11
CA PHE A 93 -8.47 2.61 10.17
C PHE A 93 -9.96 2.43 9.83
N LYS A 94 -10.68 3.55 9.72
CA LYS A 94 -12.13 3.59 9.43
C LYS A 94 -12.38 4.44 8.19
N ASP A 95 -13.36 4.00 7.40
CA ASP A 95 -13.98 4.77 6.32
C ASP A 95 -12.98 5.48 5.39
N MET A 96 -11.93 4.76 4.98
CA MET A 96 -10.91 5.29 4.08
C MET A 96 -11.41 5.31 2.64
N SER A 97 -11.23 6.45 1.95
CA SER A 97 -11.47 6.55 0.52
C SER A 97 -10.46 5.73 -0.27
N ILE A 98 -10.80 5.39 -1.51
CA ILE A 98 -9.92 4.65 -2.43
C ILE A 98 -8.55 5.32 -2.53
N GLU A 99 -8.54 6.64 -2.77
CA GLU A 99 -7.34 7.47 -2.83
C GLU A 99 -6.51 7.37 -1.55
N THR A 100 -7.14 7.47 -0.37
CA THR A 100 -6.45 7.35 0.92
C THR A 100 -5.79 5.98 1.10
N VAL A 101 -6.45 4.91 0.68
CA VAL A 101 -5.90 3.55 0.77
C VAL A 101 -4.71 3.39 -0.18
N THR A 102 -4.81 3.93 -1.41
CA THR A 102 -3.73 3.92 -2.40
C THR A 102 -2.51 4.68 -1.91
N ASP A 103 -2.70 5.90 -1.41
CA ASP A 103 -1.63 6.72 -0.84
C ASP A 103 -0.97 6.02 0.34
N LEU A 104 -1.78 5.41 1.21
CA LEU A 104 -1.29 4.69 2.37
C LEU A 104 -0.44 3.49 1.95
N GLN A 105 -0.88 2.74 0.94
CA GLN A 105 -0.11 1.61 0.44
C GLN A 105 1.23 2.05 -0.15
N TYR A 106 1.22 3.11 -0.96
CA TYR A 106 2.44 3.67 -1.53
C TYR A 106 3.40 4.13 -0.42
N LEU A 107 2.88 4.81 0.60
CA LEU A 107 3.65 5.28 1.76
C LEU A 107 4.28 4.12 2.54
N ILE A 108 3.52 3.03 2.78
CA ILE A 108 4.04 1.83 3.45
C ILE A 108 5.14 1.19 2.61
N GLU A 109 4.93 1.01 1.31
CA GLU A 109 5.88 0.30 0.45
C GLU A 109 7.18 1.08 0.22
N SER A 110 7.08 2.41 0.09
CA SER A 110 8.26 3.28 -0.11
C SER A 110 9.11 3.47 1.15
N HIS A 111 8.58 3.15 2.33
CA HIS A 111 9.26 3.40 3.62
C HIS A 111 9.34 2.18 4.54
N LYS A 112 8.85 1.00 4.12
CA LYS A 112 9.02 -0.22 4.91
C LYS A 112 10.51 -0.53 5.05
N ILE A 113 10.90 -0.99 6.22
CA ILE A 113 12.21 -1.62 6.41
C ILE A 113 12.12 -3.00 5.78
N GLU A 114 12.85 -3.24 4.69
CA GLU A 114 13.07 -4.61 4.24
C GLU A 114 13.90 -5.33 5.30
N GLU A 115 13.28 -6.25 6.03
CA GLU A 115 14.03 -7.17 6.86
C GLU A 115 14.91 -7.99 5.93
N VAL A 116 16.21 -7.70 5.92
CA VAL A 116 17.24 -8.46 5.21
C VAL A 116 17.21 -9.87 5.76
N HIS A 117 16.50 -10.77 5.07
CA HIS A 117 16.61 -12.19 5.31
C HIS A 117 17.93 -12.67 4.74
N SER A 118 18.91 -12.81 5.63
CA SER A 118 20.11 -13.61 5.42
C SER A 118 19.71 -15.07 5.19
N ALA A 119 19.84 -15.54 3.95
CA ALA A 119 19.96 -16.96 3.65
C ALA A 119 20.83 -17.14 2.39
N THR A 120 22.13 -17.25 2.63
CA THR A 120 23.11 -17.83 1.71
C THR A 120 22.71 -19.26 1.37
N THR A 121 22.61 -19.60 0.09
CA THR A 121 23.25 -20.83 -0.41
C THR A 121 23.67 -20.63 -1.85
N ASN A 122 24.98 -20.56 -2.05
CA ASN A 122 25.65 -20.71 -3.33
C ASN A 122 25.48 -22.16 -3.81
N THR A 123 25.31 -22.36 -5.12
CA THR A 123 26.11 -23.34 -5.87
C THR A 123 26.27 -22.82 -7.30
N GLU A 124 27.53 -22.57 -7.62
CA GLU A 124 28.09 -22.29 -8.93
C GLU A 124 27.86 -23.47 -9.90
N THR A 125 27.72 -23.17 -11.19
CA THR A 125 28.58 -23.79 -12.20
C THR A 125 28.73 -22.84 -13.39
N GLU A 126 29.99 -22.60 -13.70
CA GLU A 126 30.57 -21.76 -14.74
C GLU A 126 30.26 -22.27 -16.17
N ASN A 127 30.25 -21.39 -17.16
CA ASN A 127 31.37 -21.31 -18.12
C ASN A 127 31.18 -20.26 -19.24
N GLU A 128 32.06 -19.27 -19.16
CA GLU A 128 32.93 -18.70 -20.21
C GLU A 128 32.41 -18.08 -21.53
N SER A 129 32.55 -16.74 -21.54
CA SER A 129 33.39 -15.94 -22.48
C SER A 129 33.07 -15.85 -23.98
N LYS A 130 32.74 -14.62 -24.42
CA LYS A 130 33.70 -13.75 -25.14
C LYS A 130 33.20 -12.30 -25.35
N LYS A 131 33.81 -11.40 -24.57
CA LYS A 131 34.42 -10.09 -24.90
C LYS A 131 34.10 -9.44 -26.26
N THR A 132 33.52 -8.24 -26.22
CA THR A 132 34.05 -7.05 -26.93
C THR A 132 33.73 -5.78 -26.15
N VAL A 133 34.79 -5.01 -25.89
CA VAL A 133 34.81 -3.71 -25.22
C VAL A 133 34.33 -2.64 -26.20
N GLY A 134 33.44 -1.76 -25.71
CA GLY A 134 32.96 -0.56 -26.39
C GLY A 134 32.42 0.38 -25.32
N GLU A 135 33.34 1.14 -24.74
CA GLU A 135 33.16 2.11 -23.67
C GLU A 135 32.27 3.28 -24.13
N SER A 136 31.14 3.49 -23.46
CA SER A 136 30.53 4.82 -23.37
C SER A 136 29.74 4.91 -22.06
N ASP A 137 30.15 5.87 -21.24
CA ASP A 137 29.55 6.25 -19.97
C ASP A 137 28.04 6.43 -20.11
N ASN A 138 27.26 5.59 -19.44
CA ASN A 138 25.84 5.85 -19.23
C ASN A 138 25.49 5.62 -17.77
N LYS A 139 25.14 6.71 -17.10
CA LYS A 139 24.69 6.74 -15.71
C LYS A 139 23.53 5.75 -15.55
N ASP A 140 23.56 4.96 -14.49
CA ASP A 140 22.54 3.97 -14.14
C ASP A 140 21.13 4.59 -14.07
N VAL A 141 20.45 4.67 -15.21
CA VAL A 141 19.01 4.87 -15.29
C VAL A 141 18.38 3.49 -15.19
N PRO A 142 17.48 3.23 -14.22
CA PRO A 142 16.76 1.97 -14.16
C PRO A 142 15.99 1.78 -15.48
N VAL A 143 16.48 0.86 -16.32
CA VAL A 143 15.82 0.49 -17.57
C VAL A 143 14.56 -0.28 -17.21
N ILE A 144 13.39 0.21 -17.64
CA ILE A 144 12.12 -0.48 -17.42
C ILE A 144 12.15 -1.78 -18.23
N PRO A 145 11.95 -2.96 -17.61
CA PRO A 145 11.99 -4.23 -18.33
C PRO A 145 10.96 -4.27 -19.46
N GLN A 146 11.36 -4.76 -20.64
CA GLN A 146 10.47 -4.83 -21.81
C GLN A 146 9.18 -5.62 -21.52
N GLU A 147 9.28 -6.70 -20.74
CA GLU A 147 8.12 -7.50 -20.32
C GLU A 147 7.06 -6.68 -19.57
N PHE A 148 7.49 -5.68 -18.78
CA PHE A 148 6.58 -4.78 -18.08
C PHE A 148 5.87 -3.85 -19.07
N VAL A 149 6.61 -3.30 -20.05
CA VAL A 149 6.02 -2.47 -21.10
C VAL A 149 4.97 -3.26 -21.87
N ASP A 150 5.28 -4.49 -22.30
CA ASP A 150 4.35 -5.35 -23.03
C ASP A 150 3.10 -5.69 -22.20
N LYS A 151 3.27 -5.91 -20.89
CA LYS A 151 2.14 -6.11 -19.95
C LYS A 151 1.25 -4.87 -19.87
N VAL A 152 1.83 -3.67 -19.71
CA VAL A 152 1.07 -2.41 -19.67
C VAL A 152 0.32 -2.22 -20.98
N GLU A 153 0.96 -2.55 -22.10
CA GLU A 153 0.38 -2.43 -23.43
C GLU A 153 -0.81 -3.35 -23.64
N TYR A 154 -0.70 -4.60 -23.21
CA TYR A 154 -1.80 -5.56 -23.20
C TYR A 154 -2.96 -5.08 -22.33
N LEU A 155 -2.66 -4.65 -21.09
CA LEU A 155 -3.69 -4.16 -20.17
C LEU A 155 -4.37 -2.92 -20.75
N TYR A 156 -3.63 -1.96 -21.28
CA TYR A 156 -4.19 -0.77 -21.91
C TYR A 156 -5.05 -1.11 -23.12
N LYS A 157 -4.65 -2.08 -23.96
CA LYS A 157 -5.46 -2.50 -25.10
C LYS A 157 -6.79 -3.12 -24.68
N TRP A 158 -6.81 -3.87 -23.60
CA TRP A 158 -7.97 -4.71 -23.23
C TRP A 158 -8.72 -4.24 -21.98
N HIS A 159 -8.26 -3.22 -21.26
CA HIS A 159 -8.83 -2.83 -19.95
C HIS A 159 -10.34 -2.57 -20.02
N THR A 160 -10.85 -1.85 -21.01
CA THR A 160 -12.28 -1.53 -21.11
C THR A 160 -13.16 -2.70 -21.51
N THR A 161 -12.58 -3.71 -22.17
CA THR A 161 -13.32 -4.88 -22.67
C THR A 161 -13.23 -6.06 -21.70
N MET A 162 -12.15 -6.15 -20.91
CA MET A 162 -12.05 -7.07 -19.80
C MET A 162 -12.86 -6.52 -18.62
N GLY A 163 -13.90 -7.24 -18.20
CA GLY A 163 -14.70 -6.81 -17.05
C GLY A 163 -13.88 -6.63 -15.76
N TYR A 164 -14.46 -5.97 -14.77
CA TYR A 164 -13.80 -5.57 -13.53
C TYR A 164 -13.16 -6.74 -12.76
N TYR A 165 -13.80 -7.91 -12.74
CA TYR A 165 -13.25 -9.11 -12.11
C TYR A 165 -11.97 -9.59 -12.81
N LYS A 166 -11.93 -9.58 -14.15
CA LYS A 166 -10.74 -9.96 -14.92
C LYS A 166 -9.63 -8.93 -14.76
N MET A 167 -9.98 -7.64 -14.73
CA MET A 167 -9.00 -6.57 -14.51
C MET A 167 -8.30 -6.71 -13.15
N LEU A 168 -9.06 -7.00 -12.10
CA LEU A 168 -8.54 -7.25 -10.76
C LEU A 168 -7.89 -8.64 -10.61
N ASP A 169 -8.04 -9.52 -11.59
CA ASP A 169 -7.59 -10.91 -11.54
C ASP A 169 -8.18 -11.67 -10.34
N ILE A 170 -9.51 -11.62 -10.23
CA ILE A 170 -10.30 -12.26 -9.17
C ILE A 170 -11.53 -12.96 -9.74
N LYS A 171 -12.13 -13.84 -8.94
CA LYS A 171 -13.37 -14.55 -9.29
C LYS A 171 -14.59 -13.67 -9.00
N GLU A 172 -15.69 -13.93 -9.70
CA GLU A 172 -16.97 -13.23 -9.53
C GLU A 172 -17.58 -13.39 -8.14
N TYR A 173 -17.21 -14.45 -7.42
CA TYR A 173 -17.62 -14.71 -6.03
C TYR A 173 -16.60 -14.24 -4.98
N ALA A 174 -15.59 -13.45 -5.38
CA ALA A 174 -14.58 -12.93 -4.46
C ALA A 174 -15.22 -12.10 -3.34
N ALA A 175 -14.76 -12.29 -2.10
CA ALA A 175 -15.16 -11.46 -0.98
C ALA A 175 -14.66 -10.01 -1.16
N ASN A 176 -15.34 -9.03 -0.56
CA ASN A 176 -14.91 -7.61 -0.59
C ASN A 176 -13.47 -7.40 -0.15
N GLU A 177 -12.99 -8.25 0.76
CA GLU A 177 -11.59 -8.30 1.15
C GLU A 177 -10.64 -8.65 0.00
N GLN A 178 -10.96 -9.71 -0.75
CA GLN A 178 -10.16 -10.17 -1.88
C GLN A 178 -10.16 -9.13 -3.00
N ILE A 179 -11.31 -8.48 -3.23
CA ILE A 179 -11.43 -7.34 -4.14
C ILE A 179 -10.48 -6.21 -3.74
N ARG A 180 -10.48 -5.84 -2.45
CA ARG A 180 -9.58 -4.84 -1.90
C ARG A 180 -8.10 -5.22 -2.08
N TYR A 181 -7.69 -6.44 -1.70
CA TYR A 181 -6.31 -6.86 -1.87
C TYR A 181 -5.85 -6.89 -3.32
N ALA A 182 -6.72 -7.38 -4.22
CA ALA A 182 -6.43 -7.45 -5.63
C ALA A 182 -6.23 -6.06 -6.23
N TYR A 183 -7.10 -5.11 -5.89
CA TYR A 183 -6.97 -3.70 -6.26
C TYR A 183 -5.64 -3.13 -5.79
N LEU A 184 -5.34 -3.28 -4.50
CA LEU A 184 -4.12 -2.76 -3.88
C LEU A 184 -2.85 -3.31 -4.55
N ARG A 185 -2.81 -4.62 -4.79
CA ARG A 185 -1.70 -5.26 -5.51
C ARG A 185 -1.52 -4.65 -6.90
N LYS A 186 -2.60 -4.49 -7.67
CA LYS A 186 -2.55 -3.95 -9.04
C LYS A 186 -2.11 -2.48 -9.08
N VAL A 187 -2.62 -1.66 -8.17
CA VAL A 187 -2.22 -0.25 -8.08
C VAL A 187 -0.74 -0.14 -7.75
N ASN A 188 -0.23 -0.93 -6.80
CA ASN A 188 1.20 -0.93 -6.50
C ASN A 188 2.08 -1.43 -7.67
N GLU A 189 1.60 -2.38 -8.47
CA GLU A 189 2.32 -2.85 -9.66
C GLU A 189 2.37 -1.78 -10.78
N LEU A 190 1.32 -0.95 -10.89
CA LEU A 190 1.07 -0.11 -12.07
C LEU A 190 1.06 1.40 -11.76
N HIS A 191 1.52 1.82 -10.59
CA HIS A 191 1.54 3.24 -10.24
C HIS A 191 2.59 4.01 -11.07
N PRO A 192 2.23 5.10 -11.76
CA PRO A 192 3.17 5.86 -12.61
C PRO A 192 4.34 6.44 -11.83
N ASP A 193 4.15 6.86 -10.57
CA ASP A 193 5.25 7.39 -9.72
C ASP A 193 6.39 6.40 -9.47
N LYS A 194 6.15 5.09 -9.64
CA LYS A 194 7.22 4.08 -9.54
C LYS A 194 8.14 4.07 -10.77
N PHE A 195 7.75 4.76 -11.82
CA PHE A 195 8.47 4.82 -13.10
C PHE A 195 8.72 6.29 -13.50
N PRO A 196 9.52 7.06 -12.73
CA PRO A 196 9.80 8.46 -13.06
C PRO A 196 10.47 8.61 -14.43
N SER A 197 11.28 7.62 -14.83
CA SER A 197 11.97 7.53 -16.13
C SER A 197 11.10 6.99 -17.27
N ALA A 198 9.83 6.62 -17.03
CA ALA A 198 8.93 6.19 -18.09
C ALA A 198 8.64 7.30 -19.10
N SER A 199 8.44 6.91 -20.36
CA SER A 199 7.94 7.80 -21.40
C SER A 199 6.56 8.34 -21.04
N ASP A 200 6.22 9.52 -21.58
CA ASP A 200 4.92 10.14 -21.35
C ASP A 200 3.76 9.25 -21.83
N ASP A 201 3.96 8.55 -22.95
CA ASP A 201 3.01 7.56 -23.48
C ASP A 201 2.78 6.40 -22.49
N LEU A 202 3.84 5.84 -21.91
CA LEU A 202 3.71 4.77 -20.93
C LEU A 202 3.01 5.28 -19.66
N LYS A 203 3.34 6.49 -19.19
CA LYS A 203 2.66 7.13 -18.04
C LYS A 203 1.18 7.36 -18.32
N GLN A 204 0.81 7.79 -19.52
CA GLN A 204 -0.58 7.98 -19.92
C GLN A 204 -1.37 6.66 -19.87
N LYS A 205 -0.78 5.56 -20.35
CA LYS A 205 -1.39 4.23 -20.29
C LYS A 205 -1.56 3.72 -18.87
N LEU A 206 -0.54 3.89 -18.03
CA LEU A 206 -0.62 3.55 -16.60
C LEU A 206 -1.74 4.32 -15.91
N ASN A 207 -1.88 5.63 -16.18
CA ASN A 207 -2.97 6.45 -15.65
C ASN A 207 -4.35 5.95 -16.10
N ALA A 208 -4.53 5.60 -17.38
CA ALA A 208 -5.78 5.06 -17.89
C ALA A 208 -6.14 3.71 -17.24
N ILE A 209 -5.15 2.83 -17.08
CA ILE A 209 -5.32 1.55 -16.41
C ILE A 209 -5.71 1.76 -14.93
N LEU A 210 -5.05 2.69 -14.23
CA LEU A 210 -5.38 3.04 -12.85
C LEU A 210 -6.80 3.61 -12.71
N ALA A 211 -7.22 4.48 -13.63
CA ALA A 211 -8.58 5.01 -13.64
C ALA A 211 -9.60 3.87 -13.76
N TYR A 212 -9.31 2.87 -14.59
CA TYR A 212 -10.16 1.70 -14.73
C TYR A 212 -10.14 0.78 -13.50
N LEU A 213 -8.97 0.58 -12.86
CA LEU A 213 -8.86 -0.13 -11.57
C LEU A 213 -9.67 0.55 -10.46
N ASN A 214 -9.64 1.88 -10.42
CA ASN A 214 -10.41 2.67 -9.46
C ASN A 214 -11.92 2.48 -9.68
N ALA A 215 -12.38 2.52 -10.93
CA ALA A 215 -13.76 2.25 -11.28
C ALA A 215 -14.17 0.81 -10.91
N ALA A 216 -13.31 -0.17 -11.20
CA ALA A 216 -13.52 -1.56 -10.83
C ALA A 216 -13.67 -1.74 -9.32
N TYR A 217 -12.76 -1.16 -8.52
CA TYR A 217 -12.82 -1.25 -7.07
C TYR A 217 -14.01 -0.50 -6.48
N SER A 218 -14.32 0.71 -6.98
CA SER A 218 -15.50 1.46 -6.53
C SER A 218 -16.80 0.73 -6.81
N THR A 219 -16.88 -0.01 -7.93
CA THR A 219 -18.09 -0.75 -8.31
C THR A 219 -18.18 -2.06 -7.55
N LEU A 220 -17.10 -2.86 -7.54
CA LEU A 220 -17.13 -4.20 -6.95
C LEU A 220 -17.02 -4.19 -5.41
N GLY A 221 -16.44 -3.14 -4.83
CA GLY A 221 -16.29 -2.99 -3.38
C GLY A 221 -17.57 -2.54 -2.68
N ASP A 222 -18.51 -1.93 -3.40
CA ASP A 222 -19.84 -1.61 -2.91
C ASP A 222 -20.83 -2.71 -3.27
N LEU A 223 -21.59 -3.21 -2.28
CA LEU A 223 -22.48 -4.35 -2.48
C LEU A 223 -23.60 -4.04 -3.49
N GLN A 224 -24.17 -2.84 -3.46
CA GLN A 224 -25.28 -2.46 -4.33
C GLN A 224 -24.81 -2.23 -5.78
N GLU A 225 -23.67 -1.55 -5.94
CA GLU A 225 -23.08 -1.30 -7.26
C GLU A 225 -22.56 -2.59 -7.90
N ARG A 226 -21.97 -3.49 -7.11
CA ARG A 226 -21.55 -4.81 -7.57
C ARG A 226 -22.71 -5.61 -8.11
N GLU A 227 -23.83 -5.66 -7.40
CA GLU A 227 -25.01 -6.38 -7.89
C GLU A 227 -25.57 -5.79 -9.20
N LYS A 228 -25.57 -4.46 -9.35
CA LYS A 228 -25.96 -3.80 -10.60
C LYS A 228 -25.03 -4.22 -11.73
N TYR A 229 -23.73 -4.18 -11.49
CA TYR A 229 -22.70 -4.59 -12.43
C TYR A 229 -22.88 -6.07 -12.85
N ASP A 230 -23.07 -6.96 -11.89
CA ASP A 230 -23.25 -8.39 -12.11
C ASP A 230 -24.49 -8.67 -12.97
N ARG A 231 -25.60 -7.96 -12.73
CA ARG A 231 -26.81 -8.07 -13.54
C ARG A 231 -26.61 -7.66 -14.99
N MET A 232 -25.83 -6.61 -15.25
CA MET A 232 -25.60 -6.08 -16.59
C MET A 232 -24.54 -6.87 -17.38
N HIS A 233 -23.51 -7.37 -16.71
CA HIS A 233 -22.30 -7.88 -17.37
C HIS A 233 -22.05 -9.39 -17.21
N ILE A 234 -22.55 -10.04 -16.14
CA ILE A 234 -22.35 -11.49 -15.95
C ILE A 234 -23.46 -12.30 -16.62
N ARG A 235 -24.71 -11.81 -16.59
CA ARG A 235 -25.86 -12.53 -17.20
C ARG A 235 -25.79 -12.64 -18.72
N ARG A 236 -25.04 -11.76 -19.40
CA ARG A 236 -24.84 -11.80 -20.86
C ARG A 236 -23.86 -12.89 -21.34
N THR A 237 -23.04 -13.44 -20.45
CA THR A 237 -21.98 -14.40 -20.80
C THR A 237 -22.43 -15.87 -20.66
N LYS A 238 -23.67 -16.12 -20.23
CA LYS A 238 -24.25 -17.46 -20.01
C LYS A 238 -25.36 -17.85 -21.01
N LEU A 239 -25.47 -17.15 -22.15
CA LEU A 239 -26.39 -17.48 -23.25
C LEU A 239 -25.60 -17.86 -24.50
#